data_AF-A0A7J6LFF5-F1
#
_entry.id   AF-A0A7J6LFF5-F1
#
_cell.length_a   1.000
_cell.length_b   1.000
_cell.length_c   1.000
_cell.angle_alpha   90.00
_cell.angle_beta   90.00
_cell.angle_gamma   90.00
#
_symmetry.space_group_name_H-M   'P 1'
#
loop_
_entity.id
_entity.type
_entity.pdbx_description
1 polymer ?
#
loop_
_entity_poly.entity_id
_entity_poly.type
_entity_poly.pdbx_seq_one_letter_code
_entity_poly.pdbx_strand_id
1 'polypeptide(L)'
;MIPRILSILIIIVEAAGHSWVFNLIGDIKSGLPRHGANSHALPDHYFARPICPAPLKLSQCEDYPPPYKPLDASSQRPCRLAGSPGAPNTNNRAEVTRGGKLHISWMGNGHTNSVSDGTCVQIKIAPYKDDPSFDDFTTLEECHPYYNKRVAIDTTSATVKIPPCLPPGTYTIFYMWKFTGIYFATCSDIVIRR
;
A
#
# COMPACT_ATOMS: atom_id res chain seq x y z
N MET A 1 31.59 -28.21 -31.45
CA MET A 1 30.69 -28.09 -30.28
C MET A 1 31.15 -26.88 -29.48
N ILE A 2 30.35 -25.81 -29.44
CA ILE A 2 30.62 -24.58 -28.68
C ILE A 2 29.38 -24.37 -27.80
N PRO A 3 29.51 -24.23 -26.46
CA PRO A 3 28.35 -24.15 -25.59
C PRO A 3 27.66 -22.81 -25.79
N ARG A 4 26.34 -22.85 -26.06
CA ARG A 4 25.48 -21.66 -26.03
C ARG A 4 25.36 -21.21 -24.58
N ILE A 5 26.06 -20.14 -24.23
CA ILE A 5 25.83 -19.41 -22.99
C ILE A 5 24.45 -18.75 -23.13
N LEU A 6 23.49 -19.26 -22.36
CA LEU A 6 22.16 -18.69 -22.24
C LEU A 6 22.30 -17.40 -21.41
N SER A 7 22.45 -16.26 -22.07
CA SER A 7 22.44 -14.95 -21.41
C SER A 7 21.04 -14.71 -20.86
N ILE A 8 20.85 -14.99 -19.56
CA ILE A 8 19.70 -14.51 -18.80
C ILE A 8 19.81 -12.99 -18.77
N LEU A 9 18.98 -12.33 -19.57
CA LEU A 9 18.84 -10.88 -19.56
C LEU A 9 18.18 -10.50 -18.22
N ILE A 10 18.98 -10.20 -17.22
CA ILE A 10 18.50 -9.55 -15.99
C ILE A 10 18.13 -8.13 -16.42
N ILE A 11 16.83 -7.89 -16.63
CA ILE A 11 16.30 -6.55 -16.84
C ILE A 11 16.42 -5.83 -15.49
N ILE A 12 17.52 -5.12 -15.29
CA ILE A 12 17.66 -4.16 -14.20
C ILE A 12 16.84 -2.94 -14.63
N VAL A 13 15.61 -2.85 -14.13
CA VAL A 13 14.82 -1.62 -14.24
C VAL A 13 15.40 -0.63 -13.24
N GLU A 14 16.03 0.44 -13.72
CA GLU A 14 16.38 1.60 -12.89
C GLU A 14 15.09 2.20 -12.33
N ALA A 15 14.80 1.90 -11.07
CA ALA A 15 13.69 2.49 -10.34
C ALA A 15 14.15 3.79 -9.67
N ALA A 16 14.01 4.91 -10.37
CA ALA A 16 13.75 6.16 -9.68
C ALA A 16 12.30 6.09 -9.20
N GLY A 17 12.08 5.75 -7.92
CA GLY A 17 10.73 5.49 -7.42
C GLY A 17 10.55 5.80 -5.95
N HIS A 18 9.50 6.56 -5.64
CA HIS A 18 9.04 6.87 -4.29
C HIS A 18 8.20 5.70 -3.70
N SER A 19 7.51 5.95 -2.58
CA SER A 19 6.93 4.94 -1.70
C SER A 19 5.46 4.59 -1.98
N TRP A 20 5.13 3.39 -2.48
CA TRP A 20 3.73 2.94 -2.66
C TRP A 20 3.57 1.40 -2.59
N VAL A 21 2.43 0.90 -2.13
CA VAL A 21 2.08 -0.53 -2.21
C VAL A 21 1.98 -0.92 -3.67
N PHE A 22 2.62 -2.03 -4.04
CA PHE A 22 2.66 -2.49 -5.42
C PHE A 22 2.06 -3.88 -5.61
N ASN A 23 2.18 -4.78 -4.63
CA ASN A 23 1.62 -6.12 -4.73
C ASN A 23 1.00 -6.59 -3.42
N LEU A 24 -0.02 -7.44 -3.58
CA LEU A 24 -0.62 -8.23 -2.53
C LEU A 24 -0.54 -9.69 -2.95
N ILE A 25 0.02 -10.53 -2.10
CA ILE A 25 0.14 -11.97 -2.35
C ILE A 25 -0.69 -12.67 -1.28
N GLY A 26 -1.87 -13.14 -1.69
CA GLY A 26 -2.67 -14.05 -0.89
C GLY A 26 -2.18 -15.49 -1.03
N ASP A 27 -2.58 -16.34 -0.10
CA ASP A 27 -2.26 -17.78 -0.14
C ASP A 27 -3.00 -18.55 -1.24
N ILE A 28 -4.05 -17.95 -1.83
CA ILE A 28 -4.77 -18.50 -2.98
C ILE A 28 -4.35 -17.79 -4.27
N LYS A 29 -4.35 -16.46 -4.26
CA LYS A 29 -4.09 -15.64 -5.45
C LYS A 29 -3.50 -14.29 -5.09
N SER A 30 -2.56 -13.83 -5.90
CA SER A 30 -2.03 -12.47 -5.85
C SER A 30 -2.97 -11.46 -6.53
N GLY A 31 -2.91 -10.22 -6.08
CA GLY A 31 -3.64 -9.11 -6.69
C GLY A 31 -2.89 -7.79 -6.56
N LEU A 32 -3.57 -6.74 -6.98
CA LEU A 32 -3.03 -5.39 -7.07
C LEU A 32 -3.78 -4.44 -6.15
N PRO A 33 -3.14 -3.34 -5.71
CA PRO A 33 -3.83 -2.25 -5.04
C PRO A 33 -4.89 -1.60 -5.95
N ARG A 34 -5.78 -0.78 -5.36
CA ARG A 34 -6.84 -0.09 -6.11
C ARG A 34 -6.31 0.79 -7.24
N HIS A 35 -5.12 1.37 -7.07
CA HIS A 35 -4.48 2.18 -8.11
C HIS A 35 -3.99 1.36 -9.32
N GLY A 36 -3.96 0.03 -9.21
CA GLY A 36 -3.59 -0.89 -10.27
C GLY A 36 -2.11 -1.28 -10.26
N ALA A 37 -1.60 -1.65 -11.43
CA ALA A 37 -0.19 -1.94 -11.60
C ALA A 37 0.59 -0.63 -11.67
N ASN A 38 1.77 -0.61 -11.09
CA ASN A 38 2.66 0.54 -11.21
C ASN A 38 3.07 0.74 -12.67
N SER A 39 3.17 2.00 -13.06
CA SER A 39 3.77 2.41 -14.33
C SER A 39 4.63 3.64 -14.06
N HIS A 40 5.85 3.65 -14.60
CA HIS A 40 6.76 4.81 -14.51
C HIS A 40 6.18 6.05 -15.21
N ALA A 41 5.11 5.93 -15.99
CA ALA A 41 4.44 7.04 -16.65
C ALA A 41 3.58 7.90 -15.71
N LEU A 42 3.30 7.45 -14.49
CA LEU A 42 2.45 8.16 -13.54
C LEU A 42 3.27 8.65 -12.34
N PRO A 43 3.02 9.88 -11.86
CA PRO A 43 3.78 10.45 -10.75
C PRO A 43 3.42 9.76 -9.43
N ASP A 44 4.29 9.82 -8.44
CA ASP A 44 4.17 8.99 -7.22
C ASP A 44 2.91 9.29 -6.39
N HIS A 45 2.46 10.55 -6.40
CA HIS A 45 1.21 10.97 -5.76
C HIS A 45 -0.03 10.35 -6.42
N TYR A 46 0.10 9.77 -7.63
CA TYR A 46 -0.92 8.93 -8.22
C TYR A 46 -1.06 7.60 -7.45
N PHE A 47 0.04 6.99 -7.00
CA PHE A 47 0.04 5.68 -6.34
C PHE A 47 -0.18 5.75 -4.82
N ALA A 48 0.39 6.76 -4.17
CA ALA A 48 0.22 7.02 -2.75
C ALA A 48 -0.36 8.41 -2.54
N ARG A 49 -1.50 8.48 -1.84
CA ARG A 49 -2.23 9.73 -1.63
C ARG A 49 -1.83 10.35 -0.29
N PRO A 50 -1.47 11.65 -0.24
CA PRO A 50 -1.46 12.39 1.01
C PRO A 50 -2.86 12.43 1.64
N ILE A 51 -2.96 12.02 2.89
CA ILE A 51 -4.21 11.99 3.67
C ILE A 51 -4.04 12.78 4.98
N CYS A 52 -5.17 13.13 5.58
CA CYS A 52 -5.27 13.66 6.93
C CYS A 52 -6.16 12.68 7.71
N PRO A 53 -5.57 11.70 8.41
CA PRO A 53 -6.34 10.64 9.05
C PRO A 53 -7.16 11.16 10.23
N ALA A 54 -8.36 10.61 10.39
CA ALA A 54 -9.15 10.87 11.60
C ALA A 54 -8.35 10.48 12.86
N PRO A 55 -8.47 11.24 13.97
CA PRO A 55 -9.41 12.34 14.19
C PRO A 55 -8.89 13.74 13.79
N LEU A 56 -7.79 13.82 13.01
CA LEU A 56 -7.20 15.11 12.63
C LEU A 56 -8.12 15.90 11.67
N LYS A 57 -8.18 17.22 11.89
CA LYS A 57 -8.79 18.19 10.97
C LYS A 57 -7.77 18.59 9.90
N LEU A 58 -8.24 19.01 8.72
CA LEU A 58 -7.37 19.46 7.62
C LEU A 58 -6.34 20.51 8.07
N SER A 59 -6.77 21.47 8.92
CA SER A 59 -5.90 22.50 9.50
C SER A 59 -4.76 21.97 10.37
N GLN A 60 -4.83 20.71 10.82
CA GLN A 60 -3.78 20.04 11.59
C GLN A 60 -2.80 19.27 10.69
N CYS A 61 -3.06 19.27 9.39
CA CYS A 61 -2.29 18.58 8.35
C CYS A 61 -1.78 19.56 7.28
N GLU A 62 -1.82 20.88 7.53
CA GLU A 62 -1.81 21.93 6.49
C GLU A 62 -0.44 22.47 6.05
N ASP A 63 0.68 21.93 6.51
CA ASP A 63 2.02 22.48 6.21
C ASP A 63 2.85 21.57 5.30
N TYR A 64 2.34 21.24 4.12
CA TYR A 64 3.12 20.46 3.16
C TYR A 64 4.11 21.32 2.39
N PRO A 65 5.41 21.00 2.40
CA PRO A 65 6.35 21.68 1.55
C PRO A 65 5.99 21.41 0.07
N PRO A 66 6.27 22.36 -0.84
CA PRO A 66 6.21 22.09 -2.27
C PRO A 66 6.93 20.78 -2.64
N PRO A 67 6.43 20.00 -3.61
CA PRO A 67 5.42 20.34 -4.62
C PRO A 67 4.00 19.86 -4.29
N TYR A 68 3.73 19.41 -3.06
CA TYR A 68 2.42 18.84 -2.73
C TYR A 68 1.33 19.92 -2.78
N LYS A 69 0.19 19.57 -3.38
CA LYS A 69 -1.00 20.41 -3.32
C LYS A 69 -1.52 20.46 -1.87
N PRO A 70 -2.15 21.57 -1.46
CA PRO A 70 -2.88 21.61 -0.21
C PRO A 70 -3.88 20.45 -0.11
N LEU A 71 -4.04 19.91 1.09
CA LEU A 71 -5.04 18.89 1.33
C LEU A 71 -6.45 19.45 1.17
N ASP A 72 -7.35 18.63 0.65
CA ASP A 72 -8.76 18.95 0.52
C ASP A 72 -9.63 17.95 1.29
N ALA A 73 -10.95 18.13 1.26
CA ALA A 73 -11.91 17.25 1.93
C ALA A 73 -11.73 15.77 1.55
N SER A 74 -11.29 15.48 0.33
CA SER A 74 -11.08 14.09 -0.09
C SER A 74 -9.84 13.47 0.58
N SER A 75 -8.93 14.27 1.14
CA SER A 75 -7.80 13.76 1.95
C SER A 75 -8.21 13.36 3.36
N GLN A 76 -9.44 13.65 3.78
CA GLN A 76 -10.06 13.04 4.96
C GLN A 76 -10.71 11.69 4.64
N ARG A 77 -10.45 11.11 3.47
CA ARG A 77 -10.86 9.76 3.10
C ARG A 77 -9.63 8.83 3.11
N PRO A 78 -9.73 7.62 3.69
CA PRO A 78 -8.63 6.66 3.71
C PRO A 78 -8.28 6.16 2.31
N CYS A 79 -9.29 5.99 1.45
CA CYS A 79 -9.14 5.45 0.11
C CYS A 79 -9.61 6.47 -0.93
N ARG A 80 -9.09 6.37 -2.15
CA ARG A 80 -9.82 6.90 -3.30
C ARG A 80 -11.04 6.04 -3.59
N LEU A 81 -12.09 6.67 -4.10
CA LEU A 81 -13.30 6.00 -4.58
C LEU A 81 -12.92 4.91 -5.60
N ALA A 82 -13.34 3.68 -5.35
CA ALA A 82 -13.11 2.57 -6.27
C ALA A 82 -13.69 2.87 -7.67
N GLY A 83 -12.94 2.57 -8.72
CA GLY A 83 -13.30 2.88 -10.12
C GLY A 83 -13.01 4.31 -10.56
N SER A 84 -12.55 5.19 -9.67
CA SER A 84 -12.08 6.53 -10.05
C SER A 84 -10.74 6.46 -10.82
N PRO A 85 -10.34 7.52 -11.54
CA PRO A 85 -9.07 7.52 -12.29
C PRO A 85 -7.80 7.22 -11.48
N GLY A 86 -7.80 7.45 -10.15
CA GLY A 86 -6.68 7.11 -9.25
C GLY A 86 -6.85 5.81 -8.46
N ALA A 87 -7.95 5.09 -8.70
CA ALA A 87 -8.25 3.79 -8.14
C ALA A 87 -9.02 2.89 -9.15
N PRO A 88 -8.49 2.70 -10.38
CA PRO A 88 -9.22 2.02 -11.45
C PRO A 88 -9.31 0.49 -11.26
N ASN A 89 -8.43 -0.11 -10.46
CA ASN A 89 -8.42 -1.55 -10.25
C ASN A 89 -9.51 -1.97 -9.27
N THR A 90 -10.62 -2.44 -9.82
CA THR A 90 -11.73 -3.00 -9.04
C THR A 90 -11.79 -4.53 -9.09
N ASN A 91 -10.98 -5.18 -9.92
CA ASN A 91 -11.17 -6.59 -10.28
C ASN A 91 -9.97 -7.49 -9.95
N ASN A 92 -8.74 -6.97 -9.96
CA ASN A 92 -7.54 -7.76 -9.68
C ASN A 92 -7.23 -7.75 -8.18
N ARG A 93 -7.96 -8.58 -7.44
CA ARG A 93 -7.89 -8.70 -5.98
C ARG A 93 -7.08 -9.92 -5.58
N ALA A 94 -6.30 -9.78 -4.51
CA ALA A 94 -5.67 -10.93 -3.87
C ALA A 94 -6.74 -11.77 -3.19
N GLU A 95 -6.58 -13.09 -3.18
CA GLU A 95 -7.50 -14.00 -2.50
C GLU A 95 -6.77 -14.72 -1.37
N VAL A 96 -7.39 -14.74 -0.20
CA VAL A 96 -6.81 -15.35 1.00
C VAL A 96 -7.79 -16.31 1.68
N THR A 97 -7.29 -17.33 2.36
CA THR A 97 -8.11 -18.11 3.31
C THR A 97 -8.31 -17.39 4.65
N ARG A 98 -9.40 -17.69 5.36
CA ARG A 98 -9.58 -17.25 6.76
C ARG A 98 -8.45 -17.79 7.64
N GLY A 99 -7.83 -16.94 8.45
CA GLY A 99 -6.66 -17.33 9.25
C GLY A 99 -5.36 -17.40 8.44
N GLY A 100 -5.45 -17.25 7.11
CA GLY A 100 -4.33 -17.25 6.18
C GLY A 100 -3.45 -16.02 6.30
N LYS A 101 -2.39 -16.01 5.49
CA LYS A 101 -1.41 -14.93 5.45
C LYS A 101 -1.59 -14.11 4.17
N LEU A 102 -1.56 -12.79 4.34
CA LEU A 102 -1.50 -11.84 3.25
C LEU A 102 -0.14 -11.16 3.31
N HIS A 103 0.65 -11.34 2.25
CA HIS A 103 1.87 -10.58 2.08
C HIS A 103 1.57 -9.29 1.32
N ILE A 104 2.06 -8.17 1.82
CA ILE A 104 1.88 -6.83 1.27
C ILE A 104 3.28 -6.27 1.04
N SER A 105 3.57 -5.87 -0.19
CA SER A 105 4.85 -5.25 -0.52
C SER A 105 4.64 -3.84 -1.03
N TRP A 106 5.48 -2.93 -0.56
CA TRP A 106 5.54 -1.55 -1.01
C TRP A 106 6.93 -1.24 -1.54
N MET A 107 7.04 -0.31 -2.48
CA MET A 107 8.33 0.12 -2.96
C MET A 107 8.99 0.98 -1.88
N GLY A 108 10.21 0.60 -1.50
CA GLY A 108 11.09 1.49 -0.79
C GLY A 108 11.42 2.66 -1.69
N ASN A 109 11.37 3.85 -1.11
CA ASN A 109 11.92 5.01 -1.77
C ASN A 109 13.36 4.68 -2.19
N GLY A 110 13.72 4.87 -3.47
CA GLY A 110 15.12 4.81 -3.92
C GLY A 110 16.04 5.76 -3.13
N HIS A 111 15.48 6.63 -2.29
CA HIS A 111 16.16 7.27 -1.18
C HIS A 111 16.21 6.37 0.06
N THR A 112 17.18 5.47 0.11
CA THR A 112 17.67 4.77 1.33
C THR A 112 18.36 5.73 2.33
N ASN A 113 18.16 7.05 2.19
CA ASN A 113 18.78 8.12 2.98
C ASN A 113 18.20 8.26 4.40
N SER A 114 17.64 7.19 4.96
CA SER A 114 17.15 7.12 6.34
C SER A 114 15.94 8.03 6.68
N VAL A 115 15.28 8.64 5.70
CA VAL A 115 14.19 9.61 5.95
C VAL A 115 12.89 8.94 6.41
N SER A 116 12.68 7.67 6.04
CA SER A 116 11.58 6.84 6.55
C SER A 116 12.01 5.92 7.69
N ASP A 117 13.26 6.01 8.16
CA ASP A 117 13.74 5.15 9.24
C ASP A 117 12.99 5.46 10.53
N GLY A 118 12.64 4.41 11.26
CA GLY A 118 11.85 4.53 12.49
C GLY A 118 10.38 4.90 12.27
N THR A 119 9.94 5.10 11.01
CA THR A 119 8.51 5.26 10.72
C THR A 119 7.80 3.91 10.72
N CYS A 120 6.57 3.95 11.21
CA CYS A 120 5.67 2.80 11.27
C CYS A 120 4.69 2.83 10.10
N VAL A 121 4.42 1.65 9.59
CA VAL A 121 3.34 1.32 8.69
C VAL A 121 2.19 0.73 9.50
N GLN A 122 1.01 1.30 9.33
CA GLN A 122 -0.22 0.76 9.87
C GLN A 122 -0.98 0.02 8.76
N ILE A 123 -1.48 -1.16 9.09
CA ILE A 123 -2.27 -1.99 8.18
C ILE A 123 -3.60 -2.27 8.86
N LYS A 124 -4.69 -1.91 8.20
CA LYS A 124 -6.05 -2.05 8.71
C LYS A 124 -6.94 -2.74 7.70
N ILE A 125 -8.06 -3.28 8.15
CA ILE A 125 -9.03 -3.99 7.33
C ILE A 125 -10.46 -3.53 7.64
N ALA A 126 -11.30 -3.46 6.62
CA ALA A 126 -12.73 -3.18 6.72
C ALA A 126 -13.52 -4.06 5.73
N PRO A 127 -14.81 -4.36 5.97
CA PRO A 127 -15.70 -4.84 4.92
C PRO A 127 -15.65 -3.91 3.70
N TYR A 128 -15.75 -4.48 2.50
CA TYR A 128 -15.64 -3.69 1.28
C TYR A 128 -16.69 -2.58 1.19
N LYS A 129 -16.23 -1.38 0.87
CA LYS A 129 -17.01 -0.24 0.39
C LYS A 129 -16.23 0.45 -0.72
N ASP A 130 -16.93 1.03 -1.70
CA ASP A 130 -16.27 1.80 -2.76
C ASP A 130 -15.51 3.01 -2.19
N ASP A 131 -16.09 3.66 -1.17
CA ASP A 131 -15.51 4.79 -0.42
C ASP A 131 -15.71 4.58 1.09
N PRO A 132 -14.81 3.84 1.77
CA PRO A 132 -14.88 3.64 3.22
C PRO A 132 -14.42 4.90 3.98
N SER A 133 -14.92 5.06 5.20
CA SER A 133 -14.47 6.06 6.17
C SER A 133 -13.36 5.50 7.06
N PHE A 134 -12.61 6.36 7.77
CA PHE A 134 -11.57 5.88 8.69
C PHE A 134 -12.13 4.99 9.82
N ASP A 135 -13.35 5.26 10.28
CA ASP A 135 -14.00 4.53 11.37
C ASP A 135 -14.51 3.13 10.96
N ASP A 136 -14.49 2.82 9.66
CA ASP A 136 -14.84 1.49 9.17
C ASP A 136 -13.74 0.44 9.43
N PHE A 137 -12.53 0.89 9.75
CA PHE A 137 -11.34 0.04 9.76
C PHE A 137 -10.95 -0.45 11.16
N THR A 138 -10.68 -1.75 11.24
CA THR A 138 -10.04 -2.40 12.38
C THR A 138 -8.55 -2.62 12.08
N THR A 139 -7.68 -2.38 13.06
CA THR A 139 -6.24 -2.59 12.87
C THR A 139 -5.88 -4.07 12.79
N LEU A 140 -5.07 -4.44 11.79
CA LEU A 140 -4.36 -5.72 11.70
C LEU A 140 -2.93 -5.61 12.23
N GLU A 141 -2.27 -4.48 11.96
CA GLU A 141 -0.91 -4.17 12.37
C GLU A 141 -0.82 -2.68 12.71
N GLU A 142 -0.41 -2.36 13.95
CA GLU A 142 -0.33 -0.99 14.45
C GLU A 142 0.99 -0.32 14.07
N CYS A 143 2.07 -1.11 14.00
CA CYS A 143 3.38 -0.62 13.58
C CYS A 143 4.23 -1.75 13.00
N HIS A 144 4.22 -1.86 11.67
CA HIS A 144 5.26 -2.55 10.95
C HIS A 144 6.38 -1.55 10.61
N PRO A 145 7.67 -1.85 10.82
CA PRO A 145 8.74 -0.97 10.37
C PRO A 145 8.62 -0.71 8.86
N TYR A 146 8.59 0.57 8.45
CA TYR A 146 8.51 0.91 7.03
C TYR A 146 9.65 0.30 6.22
N TYR A 147 10.83 0.25 6.83
CA TYR A 147 12.07 -0.28 6.28
C TYR A 147 12.78 -1.15 7.32
N ASN A 148 13.25 -2.33 6.91
CA ASN A 148 13.96 -3.25 7.81
C ASN A 148 15.42 -3.40 7.38
N LYS A 149 16.33 -2.72 8.09
CA LYS A 149 17.80 -2.73 7.87
C LYS A 149 18.52 -4.02 8.30
N ARG A 150 17.81 -5.00 8.87
CA ARG A 150 18.42 -6.18 9.53
C ARG A 150 18.28 -7.48 8.73
N VAL A 151 17.81 -7.39 7.49
CA VAL A 151 17.69 -8.53 6.56
C VAL A 151 18.77 -8.41 5.48
N ALA A 152 19.26 -9.56 4.97
CA ALA A 152 20.34 -9.59 3.96
C ALA A 152 19.99 -8.85 2.65
N ILE A 153 18.71 -8.55 2.46
CA ILE A 153 18.15 -7.65 1.45
C ILE A 153 17.21 -6.75 2.23
N ASP A 154 17.44 -5.45 2.24
CA ASP A 154 16.53 -4.50 2.88
C ASP A 154 15.13 -4.61 2.23
N THR A 155 14.11 -5.01 3.01
CA THR A 155 12.75 -5.25 2.47
C THR A 155 11.73 -4.25 2.98
N THR A 156 10.92 -3.76 2.05
CA THR A 156 9.72 -2.94 2.28
C THR A 156 8.46 -3.79 2.06
N SER A 157 8.16 -4.65 3.04
CA SER A 157 7.02 -5.55 2.98
C SER A 157 6.59 -6.01 4.37
N ALA A 158 5.34 -6.47 4.49
CA ALA A 158 4.78 -7.07 5.68
C ALA A 158 4.04 -8.35 5.32
N THR A 159 3.98 -9.29 6.27
CA THR A 159 3.05 -10.41 6.20
C THR A 159 2.08 -10.31 7.36
N VAL A 160 0.81 -10.06 7.08
CA VAL A 160 -0.25 -9.96 8.09
C VAL A 160 -1.11 -11.20 8.08
N LYS A 161 -1.61 -11.61 9.26
CA LYS A 161 -2.55 -12.73 9.39
C LYS A 161 -3.98 -12.19 9.32
N ILE A 162 -4.80 -12.74 8.43
CA ILE A 162 -6.21 -12.39 8.36
C ILE A 162 -6.97 -13.10 9.49
N PRO A 163 -7.80 -12.40 10.30
CA PRO A 163 -8.49 -13.03 11.41
C PRO A 163 -9.42 -14.17 10.94
N PRO A 164 -9.37 -15.34 11.60
CA PRO A 164 -10.13 -16.52 11.16
C PRO A 164 -11.65 -16.38 11.34
N CYS A 165 -12.09 -15.43 12.18
CA CYS A 165 -13.50 -15.15 12.43
C CYS A 165 -14.15 -14.27 11.35
N LEU A 166 -13.39 -13.63 10.45
CA LEU A 166 -13.97 -12.82 9.38
C LEU A 166 -14.75 -13.72 8.41
N PRO A 167 -16.03 -13.42 8.11
CA PRO A 167 -16.78 -14.19 7.13
C PRO A 167 -16.17 -14.04 5.73
N PRO A 168 -16.29 -15.07 4.86
CA PRO A 168 -15.89 -14.96 3.47
C PRO A 168 -16.59 -13.78 2.78
N GLY A 169 -15.86 -13.05 1.94
CA GLY A 169 -16.35 -11.83 1.30
C GLY A 169 -15.23 -10.95 0.75
N THR A 170 -15.59 -9.80 0.19
CA THR A 170 -14.60 -8.78 -0.21
C THR A 170 -14.33 -7.84 0.96
N TYR A 171 -13.06 -7.51 1.17
CA TYR A 171 -12.59 -6.59 2.19
C TYR A 171 -11.64 -5.57 1.58
N THR A 172 -11.54 -4.41 2.23
CA THR A 172 -10.55 -3.38 1.89
C THR A 172 -9.44 -3.40 2.92
N ILE A 173 -8.21 -3.54 2.45
CA ILE A 173 -6.98 -3.33 3.20
C ILE A 173 -6.59 -1.86 3.03
N PHE A 174 -6.44 -1.16 4.14
CA PHE A 174 -5.93 0.20 4.22
C PHE A 174 -4.51 0.16 4.78
N TYR A 175 -3.61 0.81 4.07
CA TYR A 175 -2.20 0.89 4.39
C TYR A 175 -1.83 2.36 4.53
N MET A 176 -1.28 2.76 5.67
CA MET A 176 -0.82 4.14 5.87
C MET A 176 0.49 4.25 6.65
N TRP A 177 1.22 5.32 6.41
CA TRP A 177 2.47 5.63 7.10
C TRP A 177 2.65 7.14 7.15
N LYS A 178 3.49 7.61 8.06
CA LYS A 178 3.84 9.01 8.19
C LYS A 178 5.26 9.25 7.69
N PHE A 179 5.44 10.25 6.84
CA PHE A 179 6.71 10.65 6.27
C PHE A 179 6.84 12.17 6.32
N THR A 180 7.85 12.69 7.04
CA THR A 180 8.12 14.14 7.18
C THR A 180 6.86 14.95 7.55
N GLY A 181 6.08 14.47 8.52
CA GLY A 181 4.84 15.13 8.96
C GLY A 181 3.59 14.79 8.13
N ILE A 182 3.75 14.24 6.92
CA ILE A 182 2.69 13.91 5.97
C ILE A 182 2.24 12.47 6.17
N TYR A 183 0.93 12.23 6.25
CA TYR A 183 0.42 10.85 6.15
C TYR A 183 0.18 10.50 4.70
N PHE A 184 0.69 9.34 4.30
CA PHE A 184 0.40 8.74 3.01
C PHE A 184 -0.42 7.49 3.22
N ALA A 185 -1.30 7.21 2.26
CA ALA A 185 -2.04 5.98 2.25
C ALA A 185 -2.32 5.43 0.86
N THR A 186 -2.65 4.15 0.88
CA THR A 186 -3.17 3.40 -0.26
C THR A 186 -4.15 2.35 0.23
N CYS A 187 -5.03 1.92 -0.66
CA CYS A 187 -6.00 0.88 -0.39
C CYS A 187 -5.94 -0.21 -1.45
N SER A 188 -6.26 -1.42 -1.01
CA SER A 188 -6.29 -2.61 -1.83
C SER A 188 -7.50 -3.43 -1.45
N ASP A 189 -8.19 -4.01 -2.42
CA ASP A 189 -9.31 -4.92 -2.11
C ASP A 189 -8.83 -6.37 -2.21
N ILE A 190 -9.27 -7.19 -1.26
CA ILE A 190 -8.98 -8.61 -1.18
C ILE A 190 -10.28 -9.41 -1.11
N VAL A 191 -10.21 -10.70 -1.44
CA VAL A 191 -11.31 -11.65 -1.23
C VAL A 191 -10.89 -12.66 -0.17
N ILE A 192 -11.64 -12.71 0.93
CA ILE A 192 -11.51 -13.76 1.93
C ILE A 192 -12.37 -14.95 1.49
N ARG A 193 -11.72 -16.11 1.35
CA ARG A 193 -12.32 -17.41 1.04
C ARG A 193 -12.41 -18.25 2.31
N ARG A 194 -13.19 -19.33 2.24
CA ARG A 194 -13.48 -20.20 3.39
C ARG A 194 -12.23 -20.84 3.98
#